data_AF-A0A011QLZ4-F1
#
_entry.id   AF-A0A011QLZ4-F1
#
_cell.length_a   1.000
_cell.length_b   1.000
_cell.length_c   1.000
_cell.angle_alpha   90.00
_cell.angle_beta   90.00
_cell.angle_gamma   90.00
#
_symmetry.space_group_name_H-M   'P 1'
#
loop_
_entity.id
_entity.type
_entity.pdbx_description
1 polymer ?
#
loop_
_entity_poly.entity_id
_entity_poly.type
_entity_poly.pdbx_seq_one_letter_code
_entity_poly.pdbx_strand_id
1 'polypeptide(L)' 'MRATVHAGEKLDFDGVITDIYDKKNGALQFVVKDVKVLRQGELVCDVHSVMVIRA' A
#
# COMPACT_ATOMS: atom_id res chain seq x y z
N MET A 1 11.94 -6.02 1.09
CA MET A 1 11.95 -6.67 -0.24
C MET A 1 12.60 -8.03 -0.11
N ARG A 2 11.98 -9.09 -0.64
CA ARG A 2 12.40 -10.50 -0.48
C ARG A 2 12.95 -11.10 -1.78
N ALA A 3 12.49 -10.63 -2.93
CA ALA A 3 12.98 -11.02 -4.25
C ALA A 3 13.07 -9.80 -5.19
N THR A 4 13.89 -9.88 -6.24
CA THR A 4 13.90 -8.91 -7.33
C THR A 4 12.73 -9.17 -8.28
N VAL A 5 12.25 -8.09 -8.89
CA VAL A 5 11.25 -8.14 -9.95
C VAL A 5 11.83 -7.59 -11.24
N HIS A 6 11.32 -8.07 -12.36
CA HIS A 6 11.80 -7.71 -13.69
C HIS A 6 10.67 -7.10 -14.53
N ALA A 7 11.05 -6.27 -15.51
CA ALA A 7 10.10 -5.69 -16.43
C ALA A 7 9.31 -6.79 -17.17
N GLY A 8 7.99 -6.61 -17.25
CA GLY A 8 7.08 -7.58 -17.88
C GLY A 8 6.54 -8.66 -16.94
N GLU A 9 7.04 -8.77 -15.71
CA GLU A 9 6.41 -9.65 -14.72
C GLU A 9 5.04 -9.12 -14.29
N LYS A 10 4.11 -10.05 -14.06
CA LYS A 10 2.81 -9.76 -13.46
C LYS A 10 2.90 -9.95 -11.94
N LEU A 11 2.46 -8.93 -11.21
CA LEU A 11 2.40 -8.93 -9.75
C LEU A 11 0.95 -8.75 -9.30
N ASP A 12 0.58 -9.45 -8.24
CA ASP A 12 -0.70 -9.34 -7.56
C ASP A 12 -0.52 -8.45 -6.33
N PHE A 13 -1.43 -7.48 -6.14
CA PHE A 13 -1.38 -6.52 -5.05
C PHE A 13 -2.60 -6.73 -4.15
N ASP A 14 -2.38 -7.32 -2.99
CA ASP A 14 -3.40 -7.55 -1.98
C ASP A 14 -3.28 -6.50 -0.88
N GLY A 15 -4.19 -5.53 -0.89
CA GLY A 15 -4.09 -4.32 -0.07
C GLY A 15 -5.25 -4.18 0.92
N VAL A 16 -4.92 -3.74 2.14
CA VAL A 16 -5.88 -3.45 3.21
C VAL A 16 -5.67 -2.03 3.74
N ILE A 17 -6.76 -1.31 3.99
CA ILE A 17 -6.71 -0.05 4.72
C ILE A 17 -6.58 -0.39 6.20
N THR A 18 -5.47 0.01 6.81
CA THR A 18 -5.15 -0.32 8.20
C THR A 18 -5.52 0.78 9.17
N ASP A 19 -5.58 2.03 8.69
CA ASP A 19 -5.97 3.17 9.50
C ASP A 19 -6.53 4.31 8.63
N ILE A 20 -7.44 5.08 9.22
CA ILE A 20 -7.95 6.34 8.68
C ILE A 20 -8.03 7.34 9.83
N TYR A 21 -7.33 8.46 9.71
CA TYR A 21 -7.35 9.50 10.74
C TYR A 21 -7.31 10.90 10.14
N ASP A 22 -7.87 11.86 10.89
CA ASP A 22 -7.90 13.26 10.50
C ASP A 22 -6.82 14.09 11.21
N LYS A 23 -6.36 15.14 10.53
CA LYS A 23 -5.49 16.19 11.07
C LYS A 23 -6.02 17.57 10.70
N LYS A 24 -5.52 18.59 11.40
CA LYS A 24 -5.90 19.99 11.22
C LYS A 24 -7.43 20.18 11.33
N ASN A 25 -8.01 19.68 12.42
CA ASN A 25 -9.44 19.77 12.71
C ASN A 25 -10.32 19.27 11.54
N GLY A 26 -9.94 18.15 10.92
CA GLY A 26 -10.69 17.56 9.81
C GLY A 26 -10.33 18.08 8.42
N ALA A 27 -9.43 19.06 8.29
CA ALA A 27 -9.06 19.61 6.99
C ALA A 27 -8.16 18.67 6.15
N LEU A 28 -7.49 17.70 6.79
CA LEU A 28 -6.68 16.70 6.11
C LEU A 28 -7.06 15.31 6.61
N GLN A 29 -7.41 14.41 5.70
CA GLN A 29 -7.58 12.99 6.01
C GLN A 29 -6.36 12.20 5.57
N PHE A 30 -5.89 11.32 6.43
CA PHE A 30 -4.79 10.41 6.16
C PHE A 30 -5.35 8.99 6.07
N VAL A 31 -5.03 8.30 4.99
CA VAL A 31 -5.40 6.90 4.76
C VAL A 31 -4.14 6.08 4.72
N VAL A 32 -4.02 5.12 5.63
CA VAL A 32 -2.88 4.20 5.72
C VAL A 32 -3.27 2.89 5.04
N LYS A 33 -2.43 2.42 4.13
CA LYS A 33 -2.65 1.20 3.36
C LYS A 33 -1.40 0.32 3.41
N ASP A 34 -1.60 -0.92 3.83
CA ASP A 34 -0.60 -1.98 3.74
C ASP A 34 -0.95 -2.88 2.55
N VAL A 35 0.06 -3.26 1.77
CA VAL A 35 -0.10 -4.09 0.58
C VAL A 35 0.92 -5.20 0.56
N LYS A 36 0.44 -6.44 0.41
CA LYS A 36 1.28 -7.59 0.05
C LYS A 36 1.39 -7.65 -1.46
N VAL A 37 2.62 -7.66 -1.96
CA VAL A 37 2.91 -7.81 -3.37
C VAL A 37 3.38 -9.23 -3.62
N LEU A 38 2.62 -9.96 -4.42
CA LEU A 38 2.90 -11.36 -4.75
C LEU A 38 3.28 -11.51 -6.23
N ARG A 39 4.10 -12.51 -6.53
CA ARG A 39 4.36 -13.01 -7.88
C ARG A 39 3.96 -14.48 -7.91
N GLN A 40 2.87 -14.81 -8.61
CA GLN A 40 2.40 -16.20 -8.73
C GLN A 40 2.22 -16.89 -7.36
N GLY A 41 1.71 -16.14 -6.37
CA GLY A 41 1.52 -16.63 -4.99
C GLY A 41 2.76 -16.54 -4.08
N GLU A 42 3.93 -16.19 -4.61
CA GLU A 42 5.15 -15.95 -3.81
C GLU A 42 5.21 -14.50 -3.32
N LEU A 43 5.43 -14.27 -2.02
CA LEU A 43 5.56 -12.91 -1.47
C LEU A 43 6.88 -12.26 -1.89
N VAL A 44 6.81 -11.18 -2.66
CA VAL A 44 7.95 -10.38 -3.13
C VAL A 44 8.30 -9.28 -2.14
N CYS A 45 7.31 -8.50 -1.70
CA CYS A 45 7.50 -7.44 -0.72
C CYS A 45 6.18 -7.05 -0.07
N ASP A 46 6.32 -6.30 1.02
CA ASP A 46 5.25 -5.54 1.64
C ASP A 46 5.47 -4.06 1.34
N VAL A 47 4.38 -3.35 1.02
CA VAL A 47 4.38 -1.91 0.76
C VAL A 47 3.50 -1.24 1.80
N HIS A 48 4.07 -0.26 2.52
CA HIS A 48 3.35 0.62 3.43
C HIS A 48 3.18 1.98 2.76
N SER A 49 1.94 2.47 2.68
CA SER A 49 1.61 3.74 2.02
C SER A 49 0.73 4.61 2.90
N VAL A 50 1.05 5.90 2.96
CA VAL A 50 0.24 6.92 3.64
C VAL A 50 -0.19 7.94 2.60
N MET A 51 -1.49 8.04 2.37
CA MET A 51 -2.09 8.98 1.43
C MET A 51 -2.76 10.13 2.19
N VAL A 52 -2.56 11.36 1.71
CA VAL A 52 -3.23 12.54 2.26
C VAL A 52 -4.31 12.98 1.28
N ILE A 53 -5.55 13.00 1.75
CA ILE A 53 -6.72 13.44 1.01
C ILE A 53 -7.16 14.79 1.57
N ARG A 54 -7.36 15.76 0.68
CA ARG A 54 -7.95 17.07 0.98
C ARG A 54 -9.35 17.11 0.37
N ALA A 55 -10.34 17.45 1.18
CA ALA A 55 -11.69 17.78 0.72
C ALA A 55 -11.77 19.27 0.32
#